data_AF-A0A7W1IKI8-F1
#
_entry.id   AF-A0A7W1IKI8-F1
#
_cell.length_a   1.000
_cell.length_b   1.000
_cell.length_c   1.000
_cell.angle_alpha   90.00
_cell.angle_beta   90.00
_cell.angle_gamma   90.00
#
_symmetry.space_group_name_H-M   'P 1'
#
loop_
_entity.id
_entity.type
_entity.pdbx_description
1 polymer ?
#
loop_
_entity_poly.entity_id
_entity_poly.type
_entity_poly.pdbx_seq_one_letter_code
_entity_poly.pdbx_strand_id
1 'polypeptide(L)' 'MSKPRQPCFKLMWHLGVKNIDELMWQNGCCGWYLRVLEPGIVPTTGTIEIIEQKLQSLTVFEMLQTKSQNRLKK' A
#
# COMPACT_ATOMS: atom_id res chain seq x y z
N MET A 1 10.66 3.21 6.11
CA MET A 1 9.85 3.76 5.00
C MET A 1 9.03 2.67 4.36
N SER A 2 7.74 2.63 4.63
CA SER A 2 6.78 1.83 3.86
C SER A 2 6.39 2.58 2.59
N LYS A 3 6.08 1.86 1.52
CA LYS A 3 5.50 2.45 0.30
C LYS A 3 4.11 1.85 0.10
N PRO A 4 3.08 2.66 -0.22
CA PRO A 4 1.79 2.11 -0.58
C PRO A 4 1.96 1.21 -1.82
N ARG A 5 1.28 0.08 -1.83
CA ARG A 5 1.21 -0.75 -3.04
C ARG A 5 0.40 0.04 -4.07
N GLN A 6 0.97 0.27 -5.24
CA GLN A 6 0.22 0.95 -6.30
C GLN A 6 -0.80 -0.03 -6.93
N PRO A 7 -2.08 0.37 -7.07
CA PRO A 7 -3.05 -0.38 -7.85
C PRO A 7 -2.57 -0.56 -9.29
N CYS A 8 -2.88 -1.72 -9.87
CA CYS A 8 -2.48 -2.07 -11.23
C CYS A 8 -3.51 -2.97 -11.91
N PHE A 9 -3.57 -2.91 -13.24
CA PHE A 9 -4.54 -3.66 -14.05
C PHE A 9 -4.49 -5.18 -13.85
N LYS A 10 -3.35 -5.74 -13.39
CA LYS A 10 -3.22 -7.20 -13.19
C LYS A 10 -4.24 -7.73 -12.18
N LEU A 11 -4.59 -6.93 -11.17
CA LEU A 11 -5.61 -7.33 -10.19
C LEU A 11 -7.00 -7.38 -10.83
N MET A 12 -7.32 -6.43 -11.70
CA MET A 12 -8.56 -6.44 -12.49
C MET A 12 -8.69 -7.74 -13.30
N TRP A 13 -7.61 -8.17 -13.98
CA TRP A 13 -7.61 -9.43 -14.71
C TRP A 13 -7.72 -10.65 -13.81
N HIS A 14 -6.98 -10.68 -12.70
CA HIS A 14 -7.00 -11.80 -11.77
C HIS A 14 -8.38 -12.03 -11.15
N LEU A 15 -9.08 -10.95 -10.79
CA LEU A 15 -10.38 -11.03 -10.13
C LEU A 15 -11.56 -11.02 -11.11
N GLY A 16 -11.36 -10.67 -12.38
CA GLY A 16 -12.44 -10.47 -13.35
C GLY A 16 -13.36 -9.28 -13.03
N VAL A 17 -13.03 -8.46 -12.03
CA VAL A 17 -13.81 -7.30 -11.59
C VAL A 17 -13.31 -6.06 -12.32
N LYS A 18 -14.12 -5.58 -13.27
CA LYS A 18 -13.84 -4.34 -14.01
C LYS A 18 -13.71 -3.16 -13.03
N ASN A 19 -12.74 -2.28 -13.25
CA ASN A 19 -12.46 -1.06 -12.48
C ASN A 19 -11.98 -1.24 -11.03
N ILE A 20 -11.63 -2.46 -10.59
CA ILE A 20 -11.15 -2.66 -9.21
C ILE A 20 -9.89 -1.85 -8.89
N ASP A 21 -9.00 -1.66 -9.86
CA ASP A 21 -7.79 -0.86 -9.73
C ASP A 21 -8.10 0.62 -9.50
N GLU A 22 -9.11 1.16 -10.18
CA GLU A 22 -9.59 2.52 -9.98
C GLU A 22 -10.24 2.68 -8.60
N LEU A 23 -11.08 1.72 -8.19
CA LEU A 23 -11.70 1.73 -6.86
C LEU A 23 -10.65 1.68 -5.74
N MET A 24 -9.55 0.94 -5.92
CA MET A 24 -8.44 0.94 -4.97
C MET A 24 -7.74 2.30 -4.88
N TRP A 25 -7.58 3.00 -6.01
CA TRP A 25 -7.01 4.35 -6.00
C TRP A 25 -7.89 5.34 -5.24
N GLN A 26 -9.21 5.25 -5.42
CA GLN A 26 -10.16 6.17 -4.80
C GLN A 26 -10.33 5.94 -3.30
N ASN A 27 -10.38 4.67 -2.87
CA ASN A 27 -10.63 4.31 -1.47
C ASN A 27 -9.36 4.12 -0.64
N GLY A 28 -8.19 4.08 -1.29
CA GLY A 28 -6.91 3.81 -0.61
C GLY A 28 -6.73 2.39 -0.09
N CYS A 29 -7.59 1.46 -0.51
CA CYS A 29 -7.59 0.05 -0.10
C CYS A 29 -6.53 -0.78 -0.86
N CYS A 30 -5.26 -0.39 -0.77
CA CYS A 30 -4.19 -1.04 -1.51
C CYS A 30 -3.11 -1.71 -0.64
N GLY A 31 -3.06 -1.43 0.66
CA GLY A 31 -2.01 -1.92 1.54
C GLY A 31 -0.64 -1.28 1.25
N TRP A 32 0.42 -1.87 1.78
CA TRP A 32 1.79 -1.35 1.67
C TRP A 32 2.83 -2.47 1.58
N TYR A 33 4.02 -2.10 1.12
CA TYR A 33 5.21 -2.94 1.18
C TYR A 33 6.09 -2.55 2.35
N LEU A 34 6.75 -3.55 2.93
CA LEU A 34 7.79 -3.40 3.94
C LEU A 34 9.13 -3.81 3.33
N ARG A 35 10.21 -3.18 3.82
CA ARG A 35 11.57 -3.62 3.55
C ARG A 35 11.99 -4.56 4.66
N VAL A 36 12.53 -5.72 4.30
CA VAL A 36 13.19 -6.62 5.26
C VAL A 36 14.49 -5.94 5.70
N LEU A 37 14.63 -5.65 6.99
CA LEU A 37 15.86 -5.12 7.57
C LEU A 37 16.82 -6.24 7.95
N GLU A 38 16.26 -7.29 8.53
CA GLU A 38 16.97 -8.50 8.95
C GLU A 38 16.14 -9.72 8.52
N PRO A 39 16.70 -10.65 7.73
CA PRO A 39 16.02 -11.89 7.37
C PRO A 39 15.89 -12.82 8.58
N GLY A 40 14.81 -13.60 8.63
CA GLY A 40 14.59 -14.58 9.68
C GLY A 40 13.35 -15.42 9.42
N ILE A 41 13.11 -16.40 10.30
CA ILE A 41 11.89 -17.21 10.30
C ILE A 41 10.83 -16.46 11.11
N VAL A 42 9.63 -16.32 10.55
CA VAL A 42 8.50 -15.65 11.21
C VAL A 42 7.32 -16.61 11.34
N PRO A 43 6.54 -16.54 12.44
CA PRO A 43 5.31 -17.31 12.56
C PRO A 43 4.23 -16.77 11.60
N THR A 44 3.29 -17.62 11.22
CA THR A 44 2.13 -17.23 10.39
C THR A 44 1.01 -16.54 11.17
N THR A 45 1.15 -16.44 12.49
CA THR A 45 0.19 -15.86 13.44
C THR A 45 0.91 -15.10 14.53
N GLY A 46 0.29 -14.06 15.08
CA GLY A 46 0.85 -13.26 16.17
C GLY A 46 0.63 -11.78 15.96
N THR A 47 1.16 -10.97 16.87
CA THR A 47 1.08 -9.51 16.83
C THR A 47 2.21 -8.92 15.99
N ILE A 48 1.93 -7.81 15.31
CA ILE A 48 2.95 -6.95 14.71
C ILE A 48 3.16 -5.78 15.67
N GLU A 49 4.39 -5.61 16.15
CA GLU A 49 4.74 -4.54 17.06
C GLU A 49 5.44 -3.40 16.33
N ILE A 50 5.04 -2.17 16.65
CA ILE A 50 5.68 -0.96 16.12
C ILE A 50 6.79 -0.58 17.11
N ILE A 51 8.02 -0.93 16.77
CA ILE A 51 9.20 -0.63 17.60
C ILE A 51 9.70 0.82 17.45
N GLU A 52 9.44 1.44 16.30
CA GLU A 52 9.86 2.81 16.00
C GLU A 52 8.82 3.48 15.10
N GLN A 53 8.41 4.70 15.47
CA GLN A 53 7.54 5.53 14.64
C GLN A 53 8.14 6.93 14.49
N LYS A 54 8.38 7.34 13.24
CA LYS A 54 8.87 8.68 12.96
C LYS A 54 7.74 9.71 13.11
N LEU A 55 7.94 10.68 14.00
CA LEU A 55 7.05 11.83 14.15
C LEU A 55 6.98 12.63 12.85
N GLN A 56 5.80 13.22 12.57
CA GLN A 56 5.55 14.07 11.41
C GLN A 56 5.76 13.36 10.05
N SER A 57 5.67 12.04 10.00
CA SER A 57 5.69 11.29 8.75
C SER A 57 4.29 11.17 8.15
N LEU A 58 4.21 11.18 6.81
CA LEU A 58 2.96 10.90 6.11
C LEU A 58 2.52 9.47 6.40
N THR A 59 1.22 9.30 6.62
CA THR A 59 0.59 7.98 6.62
C THR A 59 0.66 7.34 5.23
N VAL A 60 0.47 6.02 5.17
CA VAL A 60 0.41 5.28 3.89
C VAL A 60 -0.69 5.83 2.99
N PHE A 61 -1.83 6.20 3.58
CA PHE A 61 -2.97 6.75 2.86
C PHE A 61 -2.64 8.12 2.24
N GLU A 62 -2.10 9.05 3.03
CA GLU A 62 -1.71 10.37 2.51
C GLU A 62 -0.68 10.25 1.39
N MET A 63 0.31 9.35 1.54
CA MET A 63 1.30 9.10 0.49
C MET A 63 0.65 8.55 -0.80
N LEU A 64 -0.36 7.69 -0.71
CA LEU A 64 -1.09 7.20 -1.88
C LEU A 64 -1.88 8.32 -2.55
N GLN A 65 -2.55 9.18 -1.79
CA GLN A 65 -3.36 10.28 -2.33
C GLN A 65 -2.51 11.26 -3.15
N THR A 66 -1.30 11.60 -2.67
CA THR A 66 -0.38 12.44 -3.46
C THR A 66 -0.01 11.81 -4.81
N LYS A 67 0.09 10.48 -4.89
CA LYS A 67 0.34 9.75 -6.15
C LYS A 67 -0.89 9.74 -7.05
N SER A 68 -2.08 9.55 -6.48
CA SER A 68 -3.35 9.54 -7.22
C SER A 68 -3.61 10.87 -7.92
N GLN A 69 -3.42 11.98 -7.20
CA GLN A 69 -3.57 13.34 -7.76
C GLN A 69 -2.63 13.58 -8.95
N ASN A 70 -1.40 13.07 -8.90
CA ASN A 70 -0.45 13.18 -10.01
C ASN A 70 -0.80 12.29 -11.21
N ARG A 71 -1.55 11.20 -10.99
CA ARG A 71 -2.07 10.34 -12.07
C ARG A 71 -3.20 11.04 -12.83
N LEU A 72 -4.10 11.74 -12.14
CA LEU A 72 -5.24 12.46 -12.74
C LEU A 72 -4.84 13.74 -13.52
N LYS A 73 -3.63 14.25 -13.27
CA LYS A 73 -3.07 15.44 -13.95
C LYS A 73 -2.30 15.11 -15.24
N LYS A 74 -2.19 13.83 -15.60
CA LYS A 74 -1.59 13.34 -16.84
C LYS A 74 -2.67 12.84 -17.78
#